data_AF-S6U4H4-F1
#
_entry.id   AF-S6U4H4-F1
#
_cell.length_a   1.000
_cell.length_b   1.000
_cell.length_c   1.000
_cell.angle_alpha   90.00
_cell.angle_beta   90.00
_cell.angle_gamma   90.00
#
_symmetry.space_group_name_H-M   'P 1'
#
loop_
_entity.id
_entity.type
_entity.pdbx_description
1 polymer ?
#
loop_
_entity_poly.entity_id
_entity_poly.type
_entity_poly.pdbx_seq_one_letter_code
_entity_poly.pdbx_strand_id
1 'polypeptide(L)' 'RGRAGYWIAAAGDVEDGGAGTDFHAVMQGYVSITPLQLDRTCQDGFSSLNNWLEGRR' A
#
# COMPACT_ATOMS: atom_id res chain seq x y z
N ARG A 1 -13.11 -34.74 -1.05
CA ARG A 1 -13.11 -34.43 0.41
C ARG A 1 -11.72 -34.76 0.95
N GLY A 2 -11.07 -33.86 1.70
CA GLY A 2 -9.76 -34.14 2.35
C GLY A 2 -8.51 -33.54 1.70
N ARG A 3 -8.61 -32.48 0.89
CA ARG A 3 -7.41 -31.74 0.44
C ARG A 3 -7.07 -30.67 1.47
N ALA A 4 -5.79 -30.53 1.81
CA ALA A 4 -5.33 -29.47 2.69
C ALA A 4 -5.69 -28.11 2.07
N GLY A 5 -6.35 -27.27 2.85
CA GLY A 5 -6.60 -25.88 2.53
C GLY A 5 -5.67 -25.00 3.35
N TYR A 6 -5.24 -23.89 2.77
CA TYR A 6 -4.43 -22.89 3.45
C TYR A 6 -5.24 -21.60 3.53
N TRP A 7 -5.17 -20.94 4.68
CA TRP A 7 -5.84 -19.67 4.94
C TRP A 7 -4.80 -18.58 5.13
N ILE A 8 -5.12 -17.38 4.64
CA ILE A 8 -4.45 -16.16 5.06
C ILE A 8 -5.13 -15.76 6.37
N ALA A 9 -4.36 -15.71 7.45
CA ALA A 9 -4.86 -15.31 8.76
C ALA A 9 -5.27 -13.82 8.76
N ALA A 10 -6.01 -13.41 9.80
CA ALA A 10 -6.31 -12.00 10.00
C ALA A 10 -5.03 -11.16 10.03
N ALA A 11 -5.12 -9.93 9.52
CA ALA A 11 -4.06 -8.96 9.72
C ALA A 11 -3.82 -8.75 11.22
N GLY A 12 -2.56 -8.62 11.60
CA GLY A 12 -2.17 -8.29 12.98
C GLY A 12 -2.44 -6.82 13.31
N ASP A 13 -1.74 -6.32 14.32
CA ASP A 13 -1.78 -4.89 14.65
C ASP A 13 -1.29 -4.05 13.47
N VAL A 14 -1.82 -2.81 13.39
CA VAL A 14 -1.47 -1.87 12.32
C VAL A 14 0.02 -1.53 12.41
N GLU A 15 0.77 -1.91 11.39
CA GLU A 15 2.22 -1.66 11.32
C GLU A 15 2.54 -0.20 10.98
N ASP A 16 1.86 0.37 9.99
CA ASP A 16 1.99 1.78 9.59
C ASP A 16 0.67 2.53 9.85
N GLY A 17 0.42 2.83 11.13
CA GLY A 17 -0.78 3.50 11.62
C GLY A 17 -0.50 4.88 12.22
N GLY A 18 0.59 5.51 11.76
CA GLY A 18 1.06 6.79 12.29
C GLY A 18 0.18 7.99 11.90
N ALA A 19 0.51 9.17 12.44
CA ALA A 19 -0.15 10.41 12.06
C ALA A 19 -0.12 10.63 10.54
N GLY A 20 -1.26 11.01 9.96
CA GLY A 20 -1.43 11.16 8.51
C GLY A 20 -2.06 9.94 7.81
N THR A 21 -2.17 8.80 8.50
CA THR A 21 -2.90 7.63 7.99
C THR A 21 -4.40 7.71 8.30
N ASP A 22 -5.19 6.99 7.50
CA ASP A 22 -6.61 6.81 7.76
C ASP A 22 -6.89 5.99 9.02
N PHE A 23 -6.05 4.98 9.32
CA PHE A 23 -6.07 4.26 10.60
C PHE A 23 -6.00 5.21 11.79
N HIS A 24 -5.02 6.11 11.80
CA HIS A 24 -4.85 7.07 12.89
C HIS A 24 -6.06 7.99 13.05
N ALA A 25 -6.60 8.52 11.93
CA ALA A 25 -7.76 9.41 11.97
C ALA A 25 -9.00 8.73 12.59
N VAL A 26 -9.29 7.48 12.17
CA VAL A 26 -10.44 6.73 12.67
C VAL A 26 -10.26 6.33 14.15
N MET A 27 -9.05 5.91 14.56
CA MET A 27 -8.76 5.57 15.96
C MET A 27 -8.93 6.76 16.91
N GLN A 28 -8.71 7.99 16.43
CA GLN A 28 -8.93 9.22 17.20
C GLN A 28 -10.39 9.71 17.16
N GLY A 29 -11.30 8.99 16.49
CA GLY A 29 -12.73 9.33 16.43
C GLY A 29 -13.12 10.32 15.34
N TYR A 30 -12.24 10.58 14.37
CA TYR A 30 -12.52 11.45 13.23
C TYR A 30 -12.99 10.66 12.01
N VAL A 31 -13.68 11.34 11.09
CA VAL A 31 -13.94 10.83 9.74
C VAL A 31 -12.67 10.97 8.91
N SER A 32 -12.25 9.90 8.24
CA SER A 32 -11.16 9.93 7.26
C SER A 32 -11.70 10.05 5.83
N ILE A 33 -11.10 10.91 5.03
CA ILE A 33 -11.35 11.02 3.59
C ILE A 33 -10.00 10.87 2.88
N THR A 34 -9.82 9.77 2.17
CA THR A 34 -8.59 9.47 1.42
C THR A 34 -8.88 9.55 -0.08
N PRO A 35 -8.49 10.62 -0.78
CA PRO A 35 -8.60 10.69 -2.23
C PRO A 35 -7.73 9.60 -2.86
N LEU A 36 -8.35 8.73 -3.69
CA LEU A 36 -7.64 7.62 -4.34
C LEU A 36 -7.44 7.92 -5.83
N GLN A 37 -6.25 7.59 -6.33
CA GLN A 37 -5.96 7.61 -7.75
C GLN A 37 -6.33 6.28 -8.39
N LEU A 38 -7.11 6.33 -9.47
CA LEU A 38 -7.53 5.14 -10.22
C LEU A 38 -6.44 4.66 -11.20
N ASP A 39 -5.71 5.60 -11.79
CA ASP A 39 -4.53 5.27 -12.60
C ASP A 39 -3.42 4.79 -11.67
N ARG A 40 -3.01 3.53 -11.85
CA ARG A 40 -1.97 2.88 -11.04
C ARG A 40 -0.56 3.07 -11.61
N THR A 41 -0.43 3.90 -12.65
CA THR A 41 0.87 4.24 -13.22
C THR A 41 1.67 5.07 -12.21
N CYS A 42 2.77 4.50 -11.70
CA CYS A 42 3.70 5.19 -10.80
C CYS A 42 4.61 6.13 -11.61
N GLN A 43 4.11 7.33 -11.92
CA GLN A 43 4.79 8.29 -12.80
C GLN A 43 6.18 8.67 -12.29
N ASP A 44 6.31 8.87 -10.98
CA ASP A 44 7.59 9.25 -10.34
C ASP A 44 8.67 8.18 -10.51
N GLY A 45 8.25 6.92 -10.62
CA GLY A 45 9.14 5.78 -10.81
C GLY A 45 9.83 5.72 -12.17
N PHE A 46 9.30 6.40 -13.20
CA PHE A 46 9.87 6.35 -14.55
C PHE A 46 11.27 6.97 -14.63
N SER A 47 11.54 8.01 -13.84
CA SER A 47 12.87 8.64 -13.80
C SER A 47 13.96 7.65 -13.39
N SER A 48 13.75 6.96 -12.26
CA SER A 48 14.64 5.91 -11.74
C SER A 48 14.76 4.73 -12.69
N LEU A 49 13.65 4.32 -13.32
CA LEU A 49 13.64 3.19 -14.26
C LEU A 49 14.44 3.50 -15.53
N ASN A 50 14.29 4.70 -16.09
CA ASN A 50 15.04 5.13 -17.27
C ASN A 50 16.55 5.16 -16.99
N ASN A 51 16.94 5.74 -15.86
CA ASN A 51 18.35 5.75 -15.43
C ASN A 51 18.93 4.32 -15.35
N TRP A 52 18.16 3.38 -14.81
CA TRP A 52 18.57 1.97 -14.72
C TRP A 52 18.71 1.29 -16.09
N LEU A 53 17.79 1.58 -17.03
CA LEU A 53 17.83 1.04 -18.39
C LEU A 53 19.03 1.58 -19.18
N GLU A 54 19.34 2.86 -19.05
CA GLU A 54 20.44 3.52 -19.74
C GLU A 54 21.81 3.12 -19.18
N GLY A 55 21.93 2.91 -17.86
CA GLY A 55 23.15 2.41 -17.23
C GLY A 55 23.50 0.95 -17.57
N ARG A 56 22.64 0.25 -18.31
CA ARG A 56 22.88 -1.10 -18.85
C ARG A 56 23.39 -1.10 -20.30
N ARG A 57 23.59 0.08 -20.91
CA ARG A 57 24.14 0.24 -22.25
C ARG A 57 25.63 0.52 -22.22
#